data_AF-A0A3B9HCR6-F1
#
_entry.id   AF-A0A3B9HCR6-F1
#
_cell.length_a   1.000
_cell.length_b   1.000
_cell.length_c   1.000
_cell.angle_alpha   90.00
_cell.angle_beta   90.00
_cell.angle_gamma   90.00
#
_symmetry.space_group_name_H-M   'P 1'
#
loop_
_entity.id
_entity.type
_entity.pdbx_description
1 polymer ?
#
loop_
_entity_poly.entity_id
_entity_poly.type
_entity_poly.pdbx_seq_one_letter_code
_entity_poly.pdbx_strand_id
1 'polypeptide(L)'
;MAAKSREALKALKPKFEKFPPPVLERFEAASAKMPTALSDDQLTAWANMGITIAEQTVRSWEAASHFYQVSPSVLACMPYSYFEKWMDCGSKLSEESPTLASAYFEASPGAMSKLRSRHIESWASLGDSLYKGTWKSSTLACRFFAHSPALLDSLSFQELERFAGFLDALSHRSYDLSTECLALGEKIFPLVGEDKDAFLSLATTLVDTGWREVKSFFEAGSKALPRIDVEQRLRFMKLAESLVQNGGTNIPGTMLEISQALSELNEEYHSIVLGLAEALLTEEAMAMPEFIKSSPFVLEKLTIGQLGRWYEEGVNTLRQNRDGGLAFFKIESAHSESVIEALSSGIEFDRIKPVMEMYCRGLAGAEIKLAQTGDLVEKNIGWVSNESPTTEGSTVFVPTVVDRYGSKDENFSWFKVVSTHQVAHLEFGSFGFEFDHPSNLFQNLRNSLEQKKIAAAEKIDEARKEEKRSEYSENELEDLISDDDESGIERAWLTDMQRFFDLFEDRKLALDIFTVVEDGRLDARVKFEYPGIKSSYVQVQSDSYSNRPDIKELPAREAMVEFMVRLSLQQYEGVAAPVKYSEEARRIASIARRVLVPEATVEDTSEASLRIYAIISAIPNEGIPP
;
A
#
# COMPACT_ATOMS: atom_id res chain seq x y z
N MET A 1 23.01 -40.24 -59.60
CA MET A 1 22.71 -38.79 -59.71
C MET A 1 23.74 -37.93 -58.97
N ALA A 2 24.15 -38.25 -57.73
CA ALA A 2 25.20 -37.51 -57.01
C ALA A 2 26.56 -37.33 -57.74
N ALA A 3 26.91 -38.21 -58.69
CA ALA A 3 28.15 -38.10 -59.48
C ALA A 3 28.10 -37.00 -60.57
N LYS A 4 26.94 -36.77 -61.20
CA LYS A 4 26.75 -35.72 -62.23
C LYS A 4 26.69 -34.32 -61.61
N SER A 5 26.10 -34.20 -60.44
CA SER A 5 26.08 -32.99 -59.60
C SER A 5 27.47 -32.39 -59.37
N ARG A 6 28.43 -33.26 -59.01
CA ARG A 6 29.84 -32.87 -58.80
C ARG A 6 30.57 -32.54 -60.10
N GLU A 7 30.11 -32.99 -61.27
CA GLU A 7 30.69 -32.62 -62.57
C GLU A 7 30.28 -31.21 -63.00
N ALA A 8 29.01 -30.82 -62.81
CA ALA A 8 28.54 -29.47 -63.10
C ALA A 8 29.27 -28.40 -62.25
N LEU A 9 29.46 -28.67 -60.95
CA LEU A 9 30.24 -27.79 -60.07
C LEU A 9 31.73 -27.76 -60.44
N LYS A 10 32.31 -28.87 -60.92
CA LYS A 10 33.68 -28.90 -61.45
C LYS A 10 33.84 -28.03 -62.70
N ALA A 11 32.82 -27.96 -63.57
CA ALA A 11 32.83 -27.10 -64.75
C ALA A 11 32.83 -25.59 -64.41
N LEU A 12 32.40 -25.22 -63.20
CA LEU A 12 32.45 -23.83 -62.73
C LEU A 12 33.81 -23.44 -62.13
N LYS A 13 34.68 -24.38 -61.77
CA LYS A 13 36.00 -24.10 -61.16
C LYS A 13 36.85 -23.07 -61.91
N PRO A 14 36.97 -23.09 -63.26
CA PRO A 14 37.75 -22.10 -64.00
C PRO A 14 37.23 -20.66 -63.79
N LYS A 15 35.93 -20.47 -63.52
CA LYS A 15 35.36 -19.15 -63.26
C LYS A 15 35.85 -18.54 -61.94
N PHE A 16 36.38 -19.35 -61.03
CA PHE A 16 36.91 -18.89 -59.75
C PHE A 16 38.38 -18.44 -59.81
N GLU A 17 39.13 -18.86 -60.83
CA GLU A 17 40.57 -18.55 -60.98
C GLU A 17 40.86 -17.05 -61.12
N LYS A 18 39.85 -16.25 -61.46
CA LYS A 18 39.93 -14.78 -61.55
C LYS A 18 39.78 -14.06 -60.21
N PHE A 19 39.44 -14.77 -59.13
CA PHE A 19 39.26 -14.20 -57.78
C PHE A 19 40.38 -14.65 -56.84
N PRO A 20 40.56 -13.97 -55.69
CA PRO A 20 41.51 -14.42 -54.67
C PRO A 20 41.25 -15.86 -54.20
N PRO A 21 42.30 -16.61 -53.82
CA PRO A 21 42.20 -18.02 -53.40
C PRO A 21 41.11 -18.34 -52.36
N PRO A 22 40.83 -17.48 -51.36
CA PRO A 22 39.80 -17.77 -50.35
C PRO A 22 38.41 -18.05 -50.93
N VAL A 23 38.05 -17.47 -52.08
CA VAL A 23 36.72 -17.68 -52.68
C VAL A 23 36.57 -19.13 -53.14
N LEU A 24 37.57 -19.67 -53.84
CA LEU A 24 37.56 -21.05 -54.31
C LEU A 24 37.66 -22.04 -53.15
N GLU A 25 38.55 -21.78 -52.19
CA GLU A 25 38.73 -22.65 -51.02
C GLU A 25 37.44 -22.79 -50.20
N ARG A 26 36.76 -21.67 -49.92
CA ARG A 26 35.51 -21.68 -49.15
C ARG A 26 34.34 -22.27 -49.96
N PHE A 27 34.29 -22.06 -51.27
CA PHE A 27 33.34 -22.74 -52.14
C PHE A 27 33.50 -24.27 -52.11
N GLU A 28 34.73 -24.78 -52.26
CA GLU A 28 34.99 -26.22 -52.23
C GLU A 28 34.65 -26.83 -50.87
N ALA A 29 35.04 -26.16 -49.77
CA ALA A 29 34.71 -26.59 -48.41
C ALA A 29 33.19 -26.59 -48.14
N ALA A 30 32.47 -25.59 -48.64
CA ALA A 30 31.02 -25.49 -48.50
C ALA A 30 30.29 -26.52 -49.36
N SER A 31 30.73 -26.71 -50.62
CA SER A 31 30.17 -27.69 -51.55
C SER A 31 30.22 -29.12 -50.98
N ALA A 32 31.29 -29.46 -50.26
CA ALA A 32 31.41 -30.75 -49.57
C ALA A 32 30.39 -30.94 -48.43
N LYS A 33 29.86 -29.85 -47.86
CA LYS A 33 28.91 -29.84 -46.74
C LYS A 33 27.45 -29.61 -47.16
N MET A 34 27.19 -29.28 -48.44
CA MET A 34 25.83 -29.06 -48.91
C MET A 34 24.98 -30.34 -48.88
N PRO A 35 23.69 -30.27 -48.53
CA PRO A 35 22.82 -31.44 -48.46
C PRO A 35 22.70 -32.17 -49.80
N THR A 36 22.73 -33.51 -49.78
CA THR A 36 22.57 -34.35 -50.97
C THR A 36 21.15 -34.34 -51.55
N ALA A 37 20.19 -33.76 -50.83
CA ALA A 37 18.80 -33.63 -51.24
C ALA A 37 18.55 -32.46 -52.22
N LEU A 38 19.51 -31.54 -52.38
CA LEU A 38 19.40 -30.46 -53.35
C LEU A 38 19.48 -31.01 -54.78
N SER A 39 18.68 -30.45 -55.68
CA SER A 39 18.78 -30.74 -57.11
C SER A 39 20.04 -30.13 -57.72
N ASP A 40 20.45 -30.65 -58.87
CA ASP A 40 21.62 -30.15 -59.60
C ASP A 40 21.45 -28.69 -60.03
N ASP A 41 20.23 -28.29 -60.39
CA ASP A 41 19.89 -26.91 -60.72
C ASP A 41 20.03 -25.97 -59.51
N GLN A 42 19.59 -26.42 -58.33
CA GLN A 42 19.70 -25.66 -57.08
C GLN A 42 21.16 -25.48 -56.62
N LEU A 43 21.98 -26.52 -56.75
CA LEU A 43 23.41 -26.42 -56.45
C LEU A 43 24.15 -25.52 -57.44
N THR A 44 23.77 -25.59 -58.72
CA THR A 44 24.33 -24.73 -59.77
C THR A 44 23.90 -23.27 -59.61
N ALA A 45 22.65 -23.02 -59.22
CA ALA A 45 22.14 -21.68 -58.91
C ALA A 45 22.89 -21.06 -57.73
N TRP A 46 23.07 -21.81 -56.64
CA TRP A 46 23.88 -21.38 -55.49
C TRP A 46 25.33 -21.05 -55.86
N ALA A 47 25.99 -21.91 -56.66
CA ALA A 47 27.36 -21.69 -57.10
C ALA A 47 27.50 -20.48 -58.05
N ASN A 48 26.52 -20.27 -58.94
CA ASN A 48 26.54 -19.08 -59.80
C ASN A 48 26.25 -17.81 -59.01
N MET A 49 25.39 -17.85 -57.99
CA MET A 49 25.09 -16.69 -57.17
C MET A 49 26.33 -16.13 -56.46
N GLY A 50 27.16 -16.98 -55.86
CA GLY A 50 28.39 -16.50 -55.23
C GLY A 50 29.42 -15.95 -56.24
N ILE A 51 29.41 -16.44 -57.49
CA ILE A 51 30.18 -15.83 -58.58
C ILE A 51 29.61 -14.45 -58.92
N THR A 52 28.28 -14.33 -59.06
CA THR A 52 27.61 -13.05 -59.31
C THR A 52 27.95 -12.01 -58.24
N ILE A 53 27.90 -12.39 -56.96
CA ILE A 53 28.32 -11.53 -55.84
C ILE A 53 29.78 -11.09 -56.02
N ALA A 54 30.69 -12.02 -56.32
CA ALA A 54 32.12 -11.71 -56.49
C ALA A 54 32.42 -10.78 -57.68
N GLU A 55 31.57 -10.79 -58.72
CA GLU A 55 31.76 -9.99 -59.95
C GLU A 55 31.28 -8.54 -59.83
N GLN A 56 30.44 -8.20 -58.83
CA GLN A 56 29.81 -6.88 -58.73
C GLN A 56 30.83 -5.74 -58.57
N THR A 57 31.83 -5.89 -57.68
CA THR A 57 32.90 -4.90 -57.49
C THR A 57 34.24 -5.56 -57.22
N VAL A 58 35.33 -4.78 -57.31
CA VAL A 58 36.71 -5.27 -57.07
C VAL A 58 36.90 -5.85 -55.66
N ARG A 59 36.10 -5.45 -54.66
CA ARG A 59 36.16 -5.98 -53.29
C ARG A 59 35.03 -6.95 -52.93
N SER A 60 34.04 -7.18 -53.80
CA SER A 60 32.91 -8.07 -53.50
C SER A 60 33.30 -9.55 -53.35
N TRP A 61 34.53 -9.93 -53.70
CA TRP A 61 35.06 -11.26 -53.45
C TRP A 61 35.06 -11.62 -51.95
N GLU A 62 35.20 -10.65 -51.04
CA GLU A 62 35.10 -10.90 -49.58
C GLU A 62 33.69 -11.36 -49.19
N ALA A 63 32.67 -10.67 -49.68
CA ALA A 63 31.28 -11.01 -49.46
C ALA A 63 30.94 -12.39 -50.04
N ALA A 64 31.41 -12.68 -51.26
CA ALA A 64 31.25 -14.01 -51.88
C ALA A 64 31.95 -15.12 -51.09
N SER A 65 33.13 -14.83 -50.54
CA SER A 65 33.87 -15.75 -49.68
C SER A 65 33.08 -16.08 -48.40
N HIS A 66 32.51 -15.06 -47.74
CA HIS A 66 31.65 -15.27 -46.57
C HIS A 66 30.34 -16.00 -46.94
N PHE A 67 29.69 -15.63 -48.04
CA PHE A 67 28.50 -16.29 -48.58
C PHE A 67 28.69 -17.81 -48.66
N TYR A 68 29.76 -18.27 -49.31
CA TYR A 68 30.03 -19.71 -49.41
C TYR A 68 30.28 -20.34 -48.04
N GLN A 69 31.07 -19.68 -47.18
CA GLN A 69 31.39 -20.18 -45.85
C GLN A 69 30.15 -20.53 -45.03
N VAL A 70 29.15 -19.63 -45.04
CA VAL A 70 27.98 -19.71 -44.16
C VAL A 70 26.81 -20.45 -44.80
N SER A 71 26.80 -20.60 -46.13
CA SER A 71 25.70 -21.19 -46.89
C SER A 71 25.20 -22.54 -46.35
N PRO A 72 26.07 -23.54 -46.03
CA PRO A 72 25.59 -24.81 -45.51
C PRO A 72 24.88 -24.68 -44.16
N SER A 73 25.37 -23.79 -43.28
CA SER A 73 24.78 -23.55 -41.97
C SER A 73 23.45 -22.82 -42.07
N VAL A 74 23.34 -21.83 -42.96
CA VAL A 74 22.09 -21.07 -43.17
C VAL A 74 21.02 -21.95 -43.80
N LEU A 75 21.39 -22.74 -44.82
CA LEU A 75 20.46 -23.66 -45.47
C LEU A 75 19.91 -24.72 -44.50
N ALA A 76 20.68 -25.12 -43.49
CA ALA A 76 20.20 -26.05 -42.47
C ALA A 76 19.07 -25.48 -41.60
N CYS A 77 18.92 -24.15 -41.54
CA CYS A 77 17.90 -23.47 -40.73
C CYS A 77 16.60 -23.18 -41.51
N MET A 78 16.53 -23.42 -42.82
CA MET A 78 15.37 -23.00 -43.62
C MET A 78 15.12 -23.83 -44.89
N PRO A 79 13.89 -23.83 -45.43
CA PRO A 79 13.61 -24.39 -46.75
C PRO A 79 14.35 -23.64 -47.86
N TYR A 80 14.63 -24.34 -48.97
CA TYR A 80 15.41 -23.78 -50.08
C TYR A 80 14.79 -22.52 -50.70
N SER A 81 13.47 -22.40 -50.77
CA SER A 81 12.80 -21.19 -51.30
C SER A 81 13.10 -19.92 -50.49
N TYR A 82 13.34 -20.06 -49.17
CA TYR A 82 13.76 -18.95 -48.32
C TYR A 82 15.28 -18.76 -48.37
N PHE A 83 16.03 -19.83 -48.60
CA PHE A 83 17.46 -19.75 -48.89
C PHE A 83 17.71 -18.91 -50.15
N GLU A 84 16.95 -19.11 -51.23
CA GLU A 84 16.99 -18.25 -52.43
C GLU A 84 16.77 -16.76 -52.09
N LYS A 85 15.75 -16.45 -51.29
CA LYS A 85 15.51 -15.08 -50.83
C LYS A 85 16.69 -14.51 -50.03
N TRP A 86 17.28 -15.31 -49.14
CA TRP A 86 18.48 -14.92 -48.40
C TRP A 86 19.66 -14.63 -49.34
N MET A 87 19.86 -15.47 -50.36
CA MET A 87 20.88 -15.27 -51.39
C MET A 87 20.66 -13.95 -52.15
N ASP A 88 19.44 -13.70 -52.60
CA ASP A 88 19.06 -12.49 -53.34
C ASP A 88 19.24 -11.22 -52.49
N CYS A 89 18.87 -11.26 -51.21
CA CYS A 89 19.09 -10.16 -50.27
C CYS A 89 20.58 -9.84 -50.14
N GLY A 90 21.43 -10.85 -49.93
CA GLY A 90 22.87 -10.65 -49.80
C GLY A 90 23.52 -10.14 -51.10
N SER A 91 23.02 -10.58 -52.27
CA SER A 91 23.46 -10.07 -53.56
C SER A 91 23.09 -8.60 -53.75
N LYS A 92 21.86 -8.17 -53.42
CA LYS A 92 21.44 -6.76 -53.46
C LYS A 92 22.27 -5.89 -52.51
N LEU A 93 22.50 -6.34 -51.27
CA LEU A 93 23.35 -5.63 -50.32
C LEU A 93 24.79 -5.46 -50.82
N SER A 94 25.29 -6.40 -51.63
CA SER A 94 26.65 -6.34 -52.19
C SER A 94 26.75 -5.35 -53.36
N GLU A 95 25.65 -5.05 -54.05
CA GLU A 95 25.57 -3.96 -55.04
C GLU A 95 25.70 -2.60 -54.36
N GLU A 96 25.04 -2.44 -53.20
CA GLU A 96 25.12 -1.22 -52.39
C GLU A 96 26.48 -1.07 -51.71
N SER A 97 26.94 -2.11 -51.01
CA SER A 97 28.23 -2.10 -50.33
C SER A 97 28.77 -3.53 -50.07
N PRO A 98 29.97 -3.87 -50.60
CA PRO A 98 30.60 -5.17 -50.34
C PRO A 98 30.81 -5.47 -48.85
N THR A 99 31.15 -4.45 -48.05
CA THR A 99 31.38 -4.63 -46.60
C THR A 99 30.09 -4.90 -45.84
N LEU A 100 28.96 -4.35 -46.32
CA LEU A 100 27.63 -4.55 -45.74
C LEU A 100 27.17 -5.99 -46.00
N ALA A 101 27.33 -6.48 -47.24
CA ALA A 101 27.05 -7.86 -47.59
C ALA A 101 27.91 -8.87 -46.81
N SER A 102 29.21 -8.59 -46.64
CA SER A 102 30.07 -9.42 -45.79
C SER A 102 29.53 -9.53 -44.36
N ALA A 103 29.14 -8.41 -43.73
CA ALA A 103 28.57 -8.41 -42.39
C ALA A 103 27.22 -9.15 -42.31
N TYR A 104 26.36 -8.98 -43.31
CA TYR A 104 25.10 -9.72 -43.44
C TYR A 104 25.34 -11.23 -43.48
N PHE A 105 26.24 -11.70 -44.35
CA PHE A 105 26.56 -13.13 -44.47
C PHE A 105 27.20 -13.68 -43.21
N GLU A 106 28.16 -12.96 -42.61
CA GLU A 106 28.83 -13.40 -41.39
C GLU A 106 27.86 -13.56 -40.21
N ALA A 107 26.91 -12.62 -40.05
CA ALA A 107 25.90 -12.69 -39.00
C ALA A 107 24.77 -13.70 -39.28
N SER A 108 24.58 -14.11 -40.54
CA SER A 108 23.43 -14.90 -40.97
C SER A 108 23.26 -16.22 -40.22
N PRO A 109 24.27 -17.08 -39.98
CA PRO A 109 24.08 -18.31 -39.21
C PRO A 109 23.49 -18.06 -37.82
N GLY A 110 23.98 -17.03 -37.12
CA GLY A 110 23.49 -16.65 -35.80
C GLY A 110 22.06 -16.12 -35.85
N ALA A 111 21.77 -15.22 -36.79
CA ALA A 111 20.43 -14.63 -36.92
C ALA A 111 19.39 -15.64 -37.41
N MET A 112 19.71 -16.48 -38.39
CA MET A 112 18.77 -17.43 -39.02
C MET A 112 18.40 -18.60 -38.12
N SER A 113 19.21 -18.91 -37.10
CA SER A 113 18.82 -19.87 -36.07
C SER A 113 17.74 -19.35 -35.13
N LYS A 114 17.50 -18.03 -35.10
CA LYS A 114 16.54 -17.35 -34.20
C LYS A 114 15.38 -16.69 -34.95
N LEU A 115 15.61 -16.26 -36.19
CA LEU A 115 14.61 -15.63 -37.04
C LEU A 115 13.72 -16.66 -37.75
N ARG A 116 12.42 -16.35 -37.85
CA ARG A 116 11.54 -17.07 -38.77
C ARG A 116 11.88 -16.67 -40.21
N SER A 117 11.87 -17.63 -41.13
CA SER A 117 12.30 -17.42 -42.53
C SER A 117 11.55 -16.32 -43.28
N ARG A 118 10.31 -15.98 -42.88
CA ARG A 118 9.55 -14.85 -43.44
C ARG A 118 10.18 -13.47 -43.17
N HIS A 119 11.03 -13.34 -42.16
CA HIS A 119 11.63 -12.07 -41.74
C HIS A 119 13.00 -11.83 -42.37
N ILE A 120 13.50 -12.72 -43.24
CA ILE A 120 14.83 -12.60 -43.89
C ILE A 120 14.93 -11.30 -44.69
N GLU A 121 13.93 -11.04 -45.54
CA GLU A 121 13.90 -9.86 -46.41
C GLU A 121 13.81 -8.58 -45.57
N SER A 122 12.93 -8.59 -44.55
CA SER A 122 12.79 -7.48 -43.60
C SER A 122 14.08 -7.20 -42.84
N TRP A 123 14.77 -8.24 -42.33
CA TRP A 123 16.03 -8.08 -41.61
C TRP A 123 17.13 -7.49 -42.50
N ALA A 124 17.24 -7.96 -43.74
CA ALA A 124 18.16 -7.37 -44.72
C ALA A 124 17.81 -5.89 -44.98
N SER A 125 16.53 -5.57 -45.14
CA SER A 125 16.07 -4.19 -45.36
C SER A 125 16.32 -3.26 -44.17
N LEU A 126 16.34 -3.77 -42.93
CA LEU A 126 16.70 -2.97 -41.75
C LEU A 126 18.16 -2.53 -41.83
N GLY A 127 19.08 -3.47 -42.08
CA GLY A 127 20.50 -3.14 -42.20
C GLY A 127 20.79 -2.23 -43.41
N ASP A 128 20.10 -2.48 -44.53
CA ASP A 128 20.15 -1.61 -45.71
C ASP A 128 19.68 -0.18 -45.40
N SER A 129 18.56 -0.06 -44.67
CA SER A 129 17.99 1.26 -44.33
C SER A 129 18.93 2.12 -43.50
N LEU A 130 19.81 1.52 -42.69
CA LEU A 130 20.83 2.23 -41.89
C LEU A 130 22.02 2.70 -42.73
N TYR A 131 22.20 2.15 -43.93
CA TYR A 131 23.24 2.56 -44.87
C TYR A 131 22.77 3.74 -45.73
N LYS A 132 23.53 4.84 -45.73
CA LYS A 132 23.24 6.08 -46.48
C LYS A 132 24.40 6.51 -47.38
N GLY A 133 25.22 5.55 -47.83
CA GLY A 133 26.36 5.83 -48.73
C GLY A 133 27.63 6.38 -48.08
N THR A 134 27.66 6.63 -46.77
CA THR A 134 28.85 7.14 -46.05
C THR A 134 29.58 6.03 -45.29
N TRP A 135 30.87 6.22 -45.01
CA TRP A 135 31.64 5.27 -44.20
C TRP A 135 31.09 5.12 -42.77
N LYS A 136 30.54 6.20 -42.19
CA LYS A 136 29.90 6.18 -40.87
C LYS A 136 28.60 5.36 -40.89
N SER A 137 27.72 5.61 -41.86
CA SER A 137 26.49 4.81 -42.04
C SER A 137 26.81 3.35 -42.37
N SER A 138 27.87 3.08 -43.14
CA SER A 138 28.34 1.70 -43.37
C SER A 138 28.79 1.04 -42.08
N THR A 139 29.53 1.75 -41.23
CA THR A 139 29.97 1.22 -39.92
C THR A 139 28.78 0.86 -39.03
N LEU A 140 27.77 1.74 -38.94
CA LEU A 140 26.55 1.49 -38.18
C LEU A 140 25.79 0.27 -38.72
N ALA A 141 25.56 0.21 -40.03
CA ALA A 141 24.83 -0.89 -40.67
C ALA A 141 25.57 -2.25 -40.54
N CYS A 142 26.89 -2.28 -40.74
CA CYS A 142 27.69 -3.48 -40.53
C CYS A 142 27.65 -3.94 -39.07
N ARG A 143 27.76 -3.01 -38.11
CA ARG A 143 27.64 -3.36 -36.69
C ARG A 143 26.23 -3.83 -36.33
N PHE A 144 25.18 -3.26 -36.92
CA PHE A 144 23.82 -3.73 -36.72
C PHE A 144 23.68 -5.21 -37.07
N PHE A 145 24.22 -5.63 -38.23
CA PHE A 145 24.24 -7.06 -38.57
C PHE A 145 25.06 -7.87 -37.58
N ALA A 146 26.26 -7.43 -37.21
CA ALA A 146 27.11 -8.16 -36.27
C ALA A 146 26.46 -8.37 -34.89
N HIS A 147 25.72 -7.38 -34.38
CA HIS A 147 25.03 -7.42 -33.09
C HIS A 147 23.62 -8.07 -33.17
N SER A 148 23.01 -8.15 -34.37
CA SER A 148 21.67 -8.70 -34.56
C SER A 148 21.47 -10.10 -33.94
N PRO A 149 22.39 -11.08 -34.11
CA PRO A 149 22.23 -12.40 -33.50
C PRO A 149 22.09 -12.36 -31.97
N ALA A 150 22.86 -11.54 -31.26
CA ALA A 150 22.79 -11.44 -29.81
C ALA A 150 21.55 -10.64 -29.36
N LEU A 151 21.20 -9.57 -30.09
CA LEU A 151 19.97 -8.82 -29.83
C LEU A 151 18.73 -9.71 -29.94
N LEU A 152 18.69 -10.62 -30.92
CA LEU A 152 17.61 -11.59 -31.13
C LEU A 152 17.47 -12.65 -30.02
N ASP A 153 18.41 -12.74 -29.08
CA ASP A 153 18.20 -13.56 -27.86
C ASP A 153 17.22 -12.90 -26.89
N SER A 154 17.08 -11.57 -26.96
CA SER A 154 16.25 -10.79 -26.05
C SER A 154 15.09 -10.09 -26.74
N LEU A 155 15.24 -9.74 -28.03
CA LEU A 155 14.26 -9.00 -28.82
C LEU A 155 13.46 -9.93 -29.74
N SER A 156 12.15 -9.74 -29.77
CA SER A 156 11.31 -10.12 -30.88
C SER A 156 11.70 -9.35 -32.15
N PHE A 157 11.29 -9.85 -33.31
CA PHE A 157 11.60 -9.18 -34.57
C PHE A 157 10.97 -7.77 -34.66
N GLN A 158 9.77 -7.60 -34.10
CA GLN A 158 9.10 -6.29 -34.08
C GLN A 158 9.83 -5.28 -33.19
N GLU A 159 10.35 -5.71 -32.03
CA GLU A 159 11.19 -4.86 -31.18
C GLU A 159 12.52 -4.53 -31.86
N LEU A 160 13.11 -5.47 -32.62
CA LEU A 160 14.31 -5.20 -33.43
C LEU A 160 14.05 -4.17 -34.53
N GLU A 161 12.90 -4.24 -35.21
CA GLU A 161 12.48 -3.22 -36.19
C GLU A 161 12.36 -1.83 -35.54
N ARG A 162 11.74 -1.74 -34.37
CA ARG A 162 11.63 -0.48 -33.61
C ARG A 162 13.00 0.03 -33.17
N PHE A 163 13.87 -0.86 -32.70
CA PHE A 163 15.23 -0.48 -32.30
C PHE A 163 16.05 0.02 -33.49
N ALA A 164 15.96 -0.64 -34.65
CA ALA A 164 16.59 -0.16 -35.89
C ALA A 164 16.04 1.21 -36.30
N GLY A 165 14.73 1.45 -36.19
CA GLY A 165 14.12 2.76 -36.42
C GLY A 165 14.64 3.85 -35.46
N PHE A 166 14.81 3.52 -34.18
CA PHE A 166 15.44 4.41 -33.20
C PHE A 166 16.90 4.73 -33.56
N LEU A 167 17.68 3.73 -33.98
CA LEU A 167 19.06 3.91 -34.41
C LEU A 167 19.15 4.82 -35.65
N ASP A 168 18.28 4.60 -36.64
CA ASP A 168 18.20 5.48 -37.81
C ASP A 168 17.87 6.92 -37.40
N ALA A 169 16.87 7.13 -36.54
CA ALA A 169 16.51 8.46 -36.03
C ALA A 169 17.69 9.14 -35.30
N LEU A 170 18.39 8.43 -34.41
CA LEU A 170 19.56 8.96 -33.71
C LEU A 170 20.75 9.23 -34.65
N SER A 171 20.91 8.42 -35.70
CA SER A 171 22.00 8.56 -36.68
C SER A 171 21.93 9.87 -37.46
N HIS A 172 20.73 10.43 -37.67
CA HIS A 172 20.53 11.76 -38.26
C HIS A 172 21.17 12.88 -37.43
N ARG A 173 21.35 12.67 -36.12
CA ARG A 173 22.06 13.58 -35.21
C ARG A 173 23.52 13.16 -35.02
N SER A 174 23.78 11.88 -34.77
CA SER A 174 25.11 11.33 -34.53
C SER A 174 25.20 9.82 -34.79
N TYR A 175 25.90 9.42 -35.84
CA TYR A 175 26.24 8.02 -36.11
C TYR A 175 27.06 7.39 -34.99
N ASP A 176 27.96 8.15 -34.36
CA ASP A 176 28.85 7.64 -33.31
C ASP A 176 28.00 7.24 -32.08
N LEU A 177 27.06 8.09 -31.66
CA LEU A 177 26.13 7.76 -30.55
C LEU A 177 25.18 6.62 -30.91
N SER A 178 24.64 6.59 -32.13
CA SER A 178 23.82 5.46 -32.59
C SER A 178 24.58 4.14 -32.50
N THR A 179 25.85 4.15 -32.92
CA THR A 179 26.69 2.95 -32.89
C THR A 179 27.01 2.51 -31.46
N GLU A 180 27.20 3.44 -30.53
CA GLU A 180 27.38 3.14 -29.11
C GLU A 180 26.08 2.60 -28.47
N CYS A 181 24.93 3.20 -28.77
CA CYS A 181 23.63 2.74 -28.26
C CYS A 181 23.27 1.33 -28.77
N LEU A 182 23.65 0.98 -30.01
CA LEU A 182 23.54 -0.37 -30.53
C LEU A 182 24.25 -1.40 -29.63
N ALA A 183 25.50 -1.12 -29.24
CA ALA A 183 26.26 -2.00 -28.35
C ALA A 183 25.73 -2.03 -26.91
N LEU A 184 25.15 -0.93 -26.43
CA LEU A 184 24.48 -0.88 -25.12
C LEU A 184 23.14 -1.65 -25.14
N GLY A 185 22.46 -1.70 -26.29
CA GLY A 185 21.24 -2.48 -26.51
C GLY A 185 21.36 -3.93 -26.04
N GLU A 186 22.45 -4.61 -26.40
CA GLU A 186 22.71 -6.00 -26.00
C GLU A 186 22.74 -6.20 -24.48
N LYS A 187 23.14 -5.18 -23.72
CA LYS A 187 23.24 -5.24 -22.26
C LYS A 187 21.94 -4.88 -21.57
N ILE A 188 21.20 -3.91 -22.11
CA ILE A 188 20.02 -3.34 -21.44
C ILE A 188 18.76 -4.18 -21.68
N PHE A 189 18.54 -4.70 -22.89
CA PHE A 189 17.28 -5.39 -23.21
C PHE A 189 17.00 -6.64 -22.35
N PRO A 190 18.00 -7.45 -21.96
CA PRO A 190 17.77 -8.53 -20.99
C PRO A 190 17.32 -8.04 -19.61
N LEU A 191 17.72 -6.83 -19.19
CA LEU A 191 17.36 -6.25 -17.89
C LEU A 191 15.95 -5.62 -17.91
N VAL A 192 15.53 -5.10 -19.05
CA VAL A 192 14.20 -4.48 -19.22
C VAL A 192 13.08 -5.53 -19.14
N GLY A 193 13.32 -6.76 -19.59
CA GLY A 193 12.32 -7.82 -19.56
C GLY A 193 11.25 -7.66 -20.63
N GLU A 194 9.97 -7.70 -20.27
CA GLU A 194 8.85 -7.62 -21.21
C GLU A 194 8.56 -6.18 -21.69
N ASP A 195 9.07 -5.17 -20.98
CA ASP A 195 8.68 -3.76 -21.18
C ASP A 195 9.57 -2.98 -22.17
N LYS A 196 10.20 -3.68 -23.12
CA LYS A 196 11.20 -3.07 -24.04
C LYS A 196 10.60 -2.02 -24.94
N ASP A 197 9.32 -2.16 -25.27
CA ASP A 197 8.57 -1.17 -26.05
C ASP A 197 8.48 0.18 -25.33
N ALA A 198 8.23 0.17 -24.02
CA ALA A 198 8.20 1.39 -23.22
C ALA A 198 9.60 2.03 -23.15
N PHE A 199 10.64 1.21 -22.97
CA PHE A 199 12.02 1.69 -22.99
C PHE A 199 12.41 2.35 -24.32
N LEU A 200 12.04 1.72 -25.45
CA LEU A 200 12.32 2.25 -26.79
C LEU A 200 11.50 3.52 -27.11
N SER A 201 10.25 3.61 -26.64
CA SER A 201 9.43 4.83 -26.74
C SER A 201 10.11 6.01 -26.04
N LEU A 202 10.57 5.80 -24.80
CA LEU A 202 11.29 6.80 -24.02
C LEU A 202 12.61 7.20 -24.67
N ALA A 203 13.41 6.21 -25.11
CA ALA A 203 14.66 6.46 -25.81
C ALA A 203 14.45 7.30 -27.07
N THR A 204 13.39 7.02 -27.84
CA THR A 204 13.03 7.76 -29.05
C THR A 204 12.61 9.20 -28.73
N THR A 205 11.81 9.40 -27.67
CA THR A 205 11.42 10.74 -27.20
C THR A 205 12.65 11.57 -26.81
N LEU A 206 13.66 10.96 -26.19
CA LEU A 206 14.92 11.62 -25.87
C LEU A 206 15.76 12.01 -27.09
N VAL A 207 15.60 11.36 -28.24
CA VAL A 207 16.29 11.78 -29.48
C VAL A 207 15.82 13.17 -29.91
N ASP A 208 14.53 13.48 -29.72
CA ASP A 208 13.96 14.77 -30.12
C ASP A 208 14.26 15.89 -29.12
N THR A 209 14.19 15.59 -27.82
CA THR A 209 14.34 16.59 -26.75
C THR A 209 15.79 16.79 -26.29
N GLY A 210 16.62 15.74 -26.32
CA GLY A 210 17.91 15.71 -25.63
C GLY A 210 18.89 14.64 -26.14
N TRP A 211 19.11 14.53 -27.45
CA TRP A 211 19.89 13.44 -28.08
C TRP A 211 21.29 13.18 -27.49
N ARG A 212 21.90 14.18 -26.82
CA ARG A 212 23.20 14.04 -26.15
C ARG A 212 23.14 13.17 -24.89
N GLU A 213 21.97 13.07 -24.27
CA GLU A 213 21.75 12.29 -23.03
C GLU A 213 21.40 10.83 -23.31
N VAL A 214 21.09 10.46 -24.57
CA VAL A 214 20.59 9.12 -24.93
C VAL A 214 21.56 8.00 -24.54
N LYS A 215 22.87 8.20 -24.73
CA LYS A 215 23.88 7.23 -24.28
C LYS A 215 23.84 7.07 -22.76
N SER A 216 23.87 8.20 -22.04
CA SER A 216 23.82 8.21 -20.58
C SER A 216 22.53 7.58 -20.06
N PHE A 217 21.41 7.73 -20.77
CA PHE A 217 20.15 7.06 -20.46
C PHE A 217 20.27 5.52 -20.54
N PHE A 218 20.88 4.97 -21.60
CA PHE A 218 21.12 3.52 -21.70
C PHE A 218 22.06 3.01 -20.58
N GLU A 219 23.11 3.77 -20.27
CA GLU A 219 24.04 3.44 -19.18
C GLU A 219 23.36 3.53 -17.80
N ALA A 220 22.52 4.53 -17.59
CA ALA A 220 21.74 4.71 -16.37
C ALA A 220 20.72 3.58 -16.19
N GLY A 221 19.97 3.24 -17.24
CA GLY A 221 19.03 2.11 -17.23
C GLY A 221 19.71 0.79 -16.83
N SER A 222 20.93 0.55 -17.34
CA SER A 222 21.68 -0.69 -17.03
C SER A 222 22.08 -0.79 -15.55
N LYS A 223 22.20 0.34 -14.86
CA LYS A 223 22.52 0.41 -13.42
C LYS A 223 21.28 0.54 -12.53
N ALA A 224 20.24 1.21 -13.02
CA ALA A 224 19.03 1.52 -12.27
C ALA A 224 18.07 0.34 -12.22
N LEU A 225 17.78 -0.33 -13.35
CA LEU A 225 16.78 -1.40 -13.41
C LEU A 225 17.04 -2.58 -12.46
N PRO A 226 18.29 -3.04 -12.23
CA PRO A 226 18.56 -4.11 -11.27
C PRO A 226 18.23 -3.77 -9.82
N ARG A 227 18.09 -2.48 -9.48
CA ARG A 227 17.75 -2.00 -8.13
C ARG A 227 16.26 -1.93 -7.87
N ILE A 228 15.45 -2.16 -8.90
CA ILE A 228 14.01 -1.98 -8.86
C ILE A 228 13.37 -3.35 -9.00
N ASP A 229 12.34 -3.55 -8.18
CA ASP A 229 11.49 -4.73 -8.23
C ASP A 229 10.98 -4.97 -9.67
N VAL A 230 10.95 -6.24 -10.09
CA VAL A 230 10.69 -6.62 -11.48
C VAL A 230 9.30 -6.15 -11.92
N GLU A 231 8.29 -6.22 -11.05
CA GLU A 231 6.92 -5.82 -11.38
C GLU A 231 6.76 -4.30 -11.50
N GLN A 232 7.69 -3.53 -10.93
CA GLN A 232 7.64 -2.08 -10.92
C GLN A 232 8.51 -1.41 -12.00
N ARG A 233 9.27 -2.17 -12.80
CA ARG A 233 10.18 -1.62 -13.82
C ARG A 233 9.45 -0.82 -14.90
N LEU A 234 8.30 -1.31 -15.39
CA LEU A 234 7.46 -0.56 -16.34
C LEU A 234 7.06 0.79 -15.76
N ARG A 235 6.61 0.78 -14.51
CA ARG A 235 6.13 1.98 -13.82
C ARG A 235 7.25 3.00 -13.66
N PHE A 236 8.43 2.55 -13.24
CA PHE A 236 9.63 3.39 -13.17
C PHE A 236 9.99 4.02 -14.51
N MET A 237 9.93 3.28 -15.62
CA MET A 237 10.20 3.84 -16.95
C MET A 237 9.15 4.87 -17.39
N LYS A 238 7.86 4.63 -17.09
CA LYS A 238 6.80 5.61 -17.36
C LYS A 238 6.97 6.91 -16.56
N LEU A 239 7.43 6.82 -15.31
CA LEU A 239 7.77 8.00 -14.51
C LEU A 239 8.91 8.80 -15.15
N ALA A 240 9.95 8.12 -15.63
CA ALA A 240 11.06 8.76 -16.35
C ALA A 240 10.60 9.41 -17.67
N GLU A 241 9.68 8.75 -18.40
CA GLU A 241 9.08 9.31 -19.62
C GLU A 241 8.26 10.57 -19.34
N SER A 242 7.45 10.56 -18.27
CA SER A 242 6.71 11.74 -17.85
C SER A 242 7.64 12.90 -17.49
N LEU A 243 8.78 12.64 -16.83
CA LEU A 243 9.77 13.69 -16.55
C LEU A 243 10.34 14.31 -17.83
N VAL A 244 10.65 13.50 -18.85
CA VAL A 244 11.12 14.00 -20.16
C VAL A 244 10.07 14.88 -20.81
N GLN A 245 8.80 14.45 -20.80
CA GLN A 245 7.69 15.18 -21.43
C GLN A 245 7.38 16.49 -20.72
N ASN A 246 7.60 16.56 -19.40
CA ASN A 246 7.40 17.77 -18.59
C ASN A 246 8.63 18.69 -18.52
N GLY A 247 9.65 18.47 -19.35
CA GLY A 247 10.81 19.37 -19.46
C GLY A 247 11.87 19.19 -18.37
N GLY A 248 11.91 18.03 -17.71
CA GLY A 248 12.98 17.69 -16.78
C GLY A 248 14.36 17.65 -17.45
N THR A 249 15.39 18.05 -16.70
CA THR A 249 16.80 18.05 -17.15
C THR A 249 17.59 16.95 -16.46
N ASN A 250 18.63 16.41 -17.10
CA ASN A 250 19.50 15.38 -16.51
C ASN A 250 18.76 14.11 -16.08
N ILE A 251 17.86 13.63 -16.96
CA ILE A 251 17.03 12.44 -16.70
C ILE A 251 17.86 11.21 -16.34
N PRO A 252 19.01 10.92 -16.99
CA PRO A 252 19.86 9.80 -16.59
C PRO A 252 20.36 9.89 -15.15
N GLY A 253 20.75 11.10 -14.72
CA GLY A 253 21.19 11.33 -13.34
C GLY A 253 20.05 11.12 -12.35
N THR A 254 18.89 11.70 -12.63
CA THR A 254 17.68 11.54 -11.80
C THR A 254 17.25 10.09 -11.68
N MET A 255 17.29 9.31 -12.77
CA MET A 255 17.01 7.86 -12.74
C MET A 255 17.96 7.12 -11.81
N LEU A 256 19.26 7.46 -11.82
CA LEU A 256 20.25 6.84 -10.94
C LEU A 256 19.98 7.18 -9.46
N GLU A 257 19.69 8.46 -9.16
CA GLU A 257 19.37 8.91 -7.80
C GLU A 257 18.09 8.23 -7.26
N ILE A 258 17.02 8.21 -8.05
CA ILE A 258 15.76 7.55 -7.69
C ILE A 258 15.98 6.05 -7.47
N SER A 259 16.72 5.38 -8.37
CA SER A 259 17.01 3.94 -8.22
C SER A 259 17.88 3.64 -7.00
N GLN A 260 18.76 4.57 -6.62
CA GLN A 260 19.57 4.44 -5.41
C GLN A 260 18.69 4.54 -4.17
N ALA A 261 17.80 5.54 -4.11
CA ALA A 261 16.86 5.68 -3.01
C ALA A 261 15.94 4.44 -2.89
N LEU A 262 15.39 3.94 -4.00
CA LEU A 262 14.58 2.72 -3.98
C LEU A 262 15.39 1.51 -3.46
N SER A 263 16.67 1.38 -3.83
CA SER A 263 17.50 0.26 -3.36
C SER A 263 17.74 0.23 -1.84
N GLU A 264 17.47 1.33 -1.13
CA GLU A 264 17.57 1.43 0.32
C GLU A 264 16.26 0.99 1.01
N LEU A 265 15.20 0.75 0.23
CA LEU A 265 13.90 0.29 0.71
C LEU A 265 13.76 -1.22 0.54
N ASN A 266 12.85 -1.82 1.31
CA ASN A 266 12.38 -3.18 1.04
C ASN A 266 11.58 -3.21 -0.27
N GLU A 267 11.71 -4.29 -1.05
CA GLU A 267 11.07 -4.44 -2.36
C GLU A 267 9.54 -4.26 -2.30
N GLU A 268 8.90 -4.70 -1.22
CA GLU A 268 7.46 -4.55 -0.99
C GLU A 268 6.99 -3.08 -1.02
N TYR A 269 7.85 -2.15 -0.59
CA TYR A 269 7.55 -0.72 -0.53
C TYR A 269 7.70 -0.03 -1.89
N HIS A 270 8.39 -0.63 -2.87
CA HIS A 270 8.54 -0.04 -4.20
C HIS A 270 7.17 0.25 -4.85
N SER A 271 6.22 -0.67 -4.72
CA SER A 271 4.87 -0.53 -5.28
C SER A 271 4.12 0.68 -4.72
N ILE A 272 4.27 0.95 -3.42
CA ILE A 272 3.60 2.04 -2.70
C ILE A 272 4.29 3.38 -3.01
N VAL A 273 5.62 3.43 -2.94
CA VAL A 273 6.37 4.68 -3.20
C VAL A 273 6.21 5.11 -4.65
N LEU A 274 6.37 4.19 -5.62
CA LEU A 274 6.09 4.48 -7.04
C LEU A 274 4.61 4.78 -7.27
N GLY A 275 3.74 4.18 -6.45
CA GLY A 275 2.34 4.54 -6.20
C GLY A 275 2.07 6.02 -6.13
N LEU A 276 2.59 6.57 -5.04
CA LEU A 276 2.44 7.96 -4.65
C LEU A 276 3.19 8.89 -5.62
N ALA A 277 4.37 8.48 -6.09
CA ALA A 277 5.15 9.21 -7.09
C ALA A 277 4.38 9.43 -8.41
N GLU A 278 3.63 8.42 -8.88
CA GLU A 278 2.80 8.55 -10.08
C GLU A 278 1.64 9.55 -9.87
N ALA A 279 1.03 9.53 -8.69
CA ALA A 279 -0.01 10.50 -8.34
C ALA A 279 0.53 11.95 -8.26
N LEU A 280 1.82 12.16 -7.93
CA LEU A 280 2.43 13.49 -7.98
C LEU A 280 2.54 14.05 -9.40
N LEU A 281 2.59 13.20 -10.43
CA LEU A 281 2.72 13.67 -11.81
C LEU A 281 1.54 14.54 -12.26
N THR A 282 0.34 14.35 -11.68
CA THR A 282 -0.84 15.18 -12.00
C THR A 282 -0.83 16.53 -11.30
N GLU A 283 -0.07 16.67 -10.21
CA GLU A 283 0.03 17.91 -9.44
C GLU A 283 1.26 18.72 -9.85
N GLU A 284 2.46 18.12 -9.73
CA GLU A 284 3.73 18.75 -10.07
C GLU A 284 4.80 17.69 -10.37
N ALA A 285 5.12 17.51 -11.67
CA ALA A 285 6.05 16.47 -12.12
C ALA A 285 7.45 16.57 -11.50
N MET A 286 7.94 17.78 -11.21
CA MET A 286 9.28 18.00 -10.65
C MET A 286 9.37 17.66 -9.15
N ALA A 287 8.24 17.47 -8.45
CA ALA A 287 8.24 17.03 -7.05
C ALA A 287 8.45 15.52 -6.91
N MET A 288 8.07 14.74 -7.94
CA MET A 288 8.15 13.29 -7.93
C MET A 288 9.57 12.75 -7.61
N PRO A 289 10.65 13.22 -8.26
CA PRO A 289 12.00 12.77 -7.94
C PRO A 289 12.39 13.06 -6.50
N GLU A 290 12.02 14.24 -5.98
CA GLU A 290 12.38 14.67 -4.63
C GLU A 290 11.68 13.81 -3.58
N PHE A 291 10.41 13.46 -3.80
CA PHE A 291 9.66 12.54 -2.94
C PHE A 291 10.31 11.14 -2.89
N ILE A 292 10.67 10.55 -4.04
CA ILE A 292 11.27 9.20 -4.02
C ILE A 292 12.65 9.25 -3.35
N LYS A 293 13.46 10.29 -3.62
CA LYS A 293 14.79 10.45 -3.02
C LYS A 293 14.74 10.59 -1.50
N SER A 294 13.73 11.23 -0.96
CA SER A 294 13.57 11.41 0.49
C SER A 294 12.88 10.24 1.19
N SER A 295 12.20 9.37 0.46
CA SER A 295 11.44 8.24 1.01
C SER A 295 12.23 7.33 1.97
N PRO A 296 13.50 6.94 1.70
CA PRO A 296 14.29 6.13 2.64
C PRO A 296 14.46 6.80 4.00
N PHE A 297 14.88 8.07 4.01
CA PHE A 297 15.05 8.84 5.24
C PHE A 297 13.74 9.00 6.03
N VAL A 298 12.63 9.22 5.33
CA VAL A 298 11.32 9.34 6.00
C VAL A 298 10.90 8.00 6.60
N LEU A 299 11.11 6.89 5.88
CA LEU A 299 10.78 5.53 6.34
C LEU A 299 11.72 4.99 7.43
N GLU A 300 12.88 5.61 7.67
CA GLU A 300 13.66 5.34 8.89
C GLU A 300 12.93 5.77 10.17
N LYS A 301 12.06 6.78 10.07
CA LYS A 301 11.36 7.39 11.22
C LYS A 301 9.87 7.06 11.25
N LEU A 302 9.27 6.87 10.08
CA LEU A 302 7.84 6.70 9.89
C LEU A 302 7.51 5.30 9.36
N THR A 303 6.32 4.82 9.66
CA THR A 303 5.76 3.61 9.03
C THR A 303 5.21 3.93 7.64
N ILE A 304 4.96 2.89 6.84
CA ILE A 304 4.45 3.08 5.47
C ILE A 304 3.09 3.80 5.43
N GLY A 305 2.22 3.59 6.43
CA GLY A 305 0.96 4.34 6.56
C GLY A 305 1.19 5.81 6.95
N GLN A 306 2.19 6.08 7.79
CA GLN A 306 2.59 7.45 8.15
C GLN A 306 3.25 8.18 6.97
N LEU A 307 3.99 7.48 6.10
CA LEU A 307 4.50 8.04 4.84
C LEU A 307 3.36 8.59 3.98
N GLY A 308 2.22 7.88 3.91
CA GLY A 308 1.02 8.34 3.21
C GLY A 308 0.48 9.66 3.77
N ARG A 309 0.44 9.81 5.10
CA ARG A 309 0.03 11.08 5.75
C ARG A 309 1.02 12.22 5.48
N TRP A 310 2.33 11.94 5.57
CA TRP A 310 3.36 12.93 5.22
C TRP A 310 3.27 13.36 3.75
N TYR A 311 3.00 12.40 2.86
CA TYR A 311 2.78 12.66 1.44
C TYR A 311 1.58 13.59 1.19
N GLU A 312 0.44 13.34 1.84
CA GLU A 312 -0.76 14.18 1.70
C GLU A 312 -0.51 15.62 2.13
N GLU A 313 0.20 15.84 3.24
CA GLU A 313 0.60 17.18 3.68
C GLU A 313 1.56 17.86 2.69
N GLY A 314 2.49 17.11 2.10
CA GLY A 314 3.36 17.60 1.03
C GLY A 314 2.59 18.02 -0.22
N VAL A 315 1.59 17.25 -0.63
CA VAL A 315 0.69 17.59 -1.74
C VAL A 315 -0.15 18.82 -1.43
N ASN A 316 -0.70 18.93 -0.22
CA ASN A 316 -1.43 20.11 0.21
C ASN A 316 -0.55 21.36 0.18
N THR A 317 0.71 21.24 0.60
CA THR A 317 1.70 22.31 0.54
C THR A 317 2.01 22.69 -0.92
N LEU A 318 2.23 21.71 -1.81
CA LEU A 318 2.44 21.94 -3.25
C LEU A 318 1.30 22.73 -3.89
N ARG A 319 0.04 22.38 -3.58
CA ARG A 319 -1.15 23.05 -4.11
C ARG A 319 -1.27 24.51 -3.68
N GLN A 320 -0.78 24.84 -2.49
CA GLN A 320 -0.78 26.22 -1.98
C GLN A 320 0.43 27.02 -2.48
N ASN A 321 1.62 26.39 -2.49
CA ASN A 321 2.88 26.98 -2.89
C ASN A 321 3.81 25.92 -3.49
N ARG A 322 4.04 26.00 -4.81
CA ARG A 322 4.88 25.07 -5.56
C ARG A 322 6.30 24.96 -5.00
N ASP A 323 6.96 26.09 -4.73
CA ASP A 323 8.33 26.09 -4.21
C ASP A 323 8.38 25.55 -2.78
N GLY A 324 7.36 25.86 -1.99
CA GLY A 324 7.18 25.34 -0.63
C GLY A 324 7.03 23.81 -0.60
N GLY A 325 6.22 23.26 -1.51
CA GLY A 325 6.02 21.82 -1.61
C GLY A 325 7.25 21.08 -2.18
N LEU A 326 8.00 21.68 -3.09
CA LEU A 326 9.29 21.13 -3.52
C LEU A 326 10.29 21.06 -2.35
N ALA A 327 10.41 22.13 -1.57
CA ALA A 327 11.25 22.14 -0.36
C ALA A 327 10.75 21.16 0.72
N PHE A 328 9.44 20.91 0.78
CA PHE A 328 8.84 19.92 1.67
C PHE A 328 9.33 18.50 1.35
N PHE A 329 9.21 18.09 0.08
CA PHE A 329 9.65 16.76 -0.36
C PHE A 329 11.16 16.58 -0.36
N LYS A 330 11.93 17.66 -0.41
CA LYS A 330 13.38 17.65 -0.17
C LYS A 330 13.77 17.57 1.30
N ILE A 331 12.82 17.72 2.23
CA ILE A 331 13.09 17.85 3.67
C ILE A 331 14.00 19.05 3.97
N GLU A 332 13.87 20.12 3.18
CA GLU A 332 14.59 21.39 3.40
C GLU A 332 13.73 22.41 4.16
N SER A 333 12.45 22.10 4.35
CA SER A 333 11.50 22.97 5.07
C SER A 333 11.33 22.53 6.52
N ALA A 334 11.35 23.51 7.43
CA ALA A 334 11.00 23.30 8.84
C ALA A 334 9.60 22.68 9.02
N HIS A 335 8.69 22.94 8.07
CA HIS A 335 7.38 22.32 8.06
C HIS A 335 7.47 20.79 7.86
N SER A 336 8.22 20.31 6.85
CA SER A 336 8.41 18.87 6.62
C SER A 336 9.03 18.16 7.81
N GLU A 337 10.07 18.76 8.42
CA GLU A 337 10.69 18.23 9.64
C GLU A 337 9.69 18.12 10.80
N SER A 338 8.87 19.16 11.02
CA SER A 338 7.85 19.16 12.07
C SER A 338 6.76 18.10 11.86
N VAL A 339 6.36 17.85 10.61
CA VAL A 339 5.37 16.82 10.26
C VAL A 339 5.97 15.42 10.47
N ILE A 340 7.23 15.20 10.09
CA ILE A 340 7.92 13.94 10.36
C ILE A 340 8.04 13.70 11.86
N GLU A 341 8.43 14.71 12.64
CA GLU A 341 8.54 14.59 14.10
C GLU A 341 7.19 14.24 14.73
N ALA A 342 6.13 14.98 14.38
CA ALA A 342 4.78 14.72 14.85
C ALA A 342 4.30 13.31 14.49
N LEU A 343 4.41 12.89 13.23
CA LEU A 343 4.01 11.55 12.80
C LEU A 343 4.85 10.45 13.46
N SER A 344 6.14 10.70 13.70
CA SER A 344 7.03 9.72 14.35
C SER A 344 6.68 9.49 15.81
N SER A 345 5.98 10.44 16.45
CA SER A 345 5.57 10.36 17.84
C SER A 345 4.43 9.36 18.08
N GLY A 346 3.71 8.97 17.02
CA GLY A 346 2.63 7.99 17.07
C GLY A 346 3.10 6.58 17.47
N ILE A 347 2.31 5.90 18.30
CA ILE A 347 2.59 4.55 18.78
C ILE A 347 1.55 3.58 18.24
N GLU A 348 2.02 2.55 17.56
CA GLU A 348 1.23 1.37 17.14
C GLU A 348 1.07 0.42 18.33
N PHE A 349 -0.17 0.07 18.66
CA PHE A 349 -0.50 -0.78 19.80
C PHE A 349 0.20 -2.14 19.73
N ASP A 350 0.27 -2.76 18.55
CA ASP A 350 0.88 -4.09 18.38
C ASP A 350 2.34 -4.14 18.81
N ARG A 351 3.07 -3.01 18.71
CA ARG A 351 4.47 -2.92 19.17
C ARG A 351 4.59 -2.90 20.69
N ILE A 352 3.60 -2.34 21.39
CA ILE A 352 3.61 -2.19 22.85
C ILE A 352 2.75 -3.23 23.57
N LYS A 353 1.98 -4.05 22.83
CA LYS A 353 1.02 -5.02 23.37
C LYS A 353 1.61 -5.92 24.47
N PRO A 354 2.79 -6.56 24.31
CA PRO A 354 3.33 -7.43 25.37
C PRO A 354 3.63 -6.67 26.67
N VAL A 355 4.14 -5.44 26.56
CA VAL A 355 4.46 -4.59 27.71
C VAL A 355 3.17 -4.12 28.39
N MET A 356 2.16 -3.76 27.61
CA MET A 356 0.86 -3.34 28.12
C MET A 356 0.10 -4.48 28.79
N GLU A 357 0.17 -5.71 28.26
CA GLU A 357 -0.39 -6.89 28.92
C GLU A 357 0.30 -7.17 30.26
N MET A 358 1.64 -7.09 30.32
CA MET A 358 2.35 -7.20 31.60
C MET A 358 1.95 -6.10 32.58
N TYR A 359 1.80 -4.87 32.11
CA TYR A 359 1.35 -3.74 32.92
C TYR A 359 -0.04 -3.98 33.51
N CYS A 360 -1.02 -4.38 32.69
CA CYS A 360 -2.39 -4.63 33.13
C CYS A 360 -2.49 -5.83 34.08
N ARG A 361 -1.74 -6.92 33.83
CA ARG A 361 -1.65 -8.07 34.74
C ARG A 361 -1.08 -7.67 36.09
N GLY A 362 -0.08 -6.78 36.10
CA GLY A 362 0.53 -6.26 37.32
C GLY A 362 -0.44 -5.43 38.17
N LEU A 363 -1.32 -4.65 37.53
CA LEU A 363 -2.38 -3.90 38.21
C LEU A 363 -3.50 -4.82 38.73
N ALA A 364 -4.07 -5.65 37.85
CA ALA A 364 -5.25 -6.44 38.16
C ALA A 364 -5.01 -7.62 39.11
N GLY A 365 -3.76 -8.12 39.18
CA GLY A 365 -3.45 -9.38 39.86
C GLY A 365 -4.04 -10.63 39.19
N ALA A 366 -4.55 -10.50 37.96
CA ALA A 366 -5.21 -11.54 37.17
C ALA A 366 -4.77 -11.50 35.70
N GLU A 367 -5.10 -12.54 34.91
CA GLU A 367 -4.84 -12.51 33.47
C GLU A 367 -5.75 -11.52 32.76
N ILE A 368 -5.15 -10.49 32.17
CA ILE A 368 -5.82 -9.51 31.30
C ILE A 368 -5.33 -9.70 29.86
N LYS A 369 -6.28 -9.76 28.93
CA LYS A 369 -6.04 -9.72 27.48
C LYS A 369 -6.23 -8.30 26.96
N LEU A 370 -5.41 -7.88 25.99
CA LEU A 370 -5.64 -6.62 25.29
C LEU A 370 -6.01 -6.87 23.82
N ALA A 371 -7.03 -6.16 23.36
CA ALA A 371 -7.56 -6.23 22.00
C ALA A 371 -7.76 -4.82 21.40
N GLN A 372 -7.88 -4.75 20.08
CA GLN A 372 -8.03 -3.49 19.36
C GLN A 372 -9.50 -3.05 19.33
N THR A 373 -9.76 -1.74 19.43
CA THR A 373 -11.13 -1.16 19.49
C THR A 373 -11.95 -1.33 18.20
N GLY A 374 -11.33 -1.64 17.06
CA GLY A 374 -12.03 -1.80 15.77
C GLY A 374 -13.22 -2.78 15.79
N ASP A 375 -13.30 -3.62 16.82
CA ASP A 375 -14.30 -4.67 16.98
C ASP A 375 -15.55 -4.27 17.81
N LEU A 376 -15.68 -3.02 18.31
CA LEU A 376 -16.66 -2.66 19.37
C LEU A 376 -17.50 -1.37 19.12
N VAL A 377 -17.88 -1.07 17.88
CA VAL A 377 -18.71 0.13 17.60
C VAL A 377 -20.15 -0.06 18.12
N GLU A 378 -20.50 0.59 19.24
CA GLU A 378 -21.81 1.19 19.57
C GLU A 378 -21.98 1.34 21.10
N LYS A 379 -21.87 2.57 21.65
CA LYS A 379 -22.80 3.14 22.68
C LYS A 379 -22.40 4.47 23.37
N ASN A 380 -21.23 5.08 23.13
CA ASN A 380 -20.94 6.51 23.40
C ASN A 380 -21.40 7.09 24.75
N ILE A 381 -21.19 6.39 25.87
CA ILE A 381 -21.41 6.93 27.22
C ILE A 381 -20.23 6.50 28.08
N GLY A 382 -19.59 7.46 28.76
CA GLY A 382 -18.24 7.33 29.34
C GLY A 382 -17.24 8.26 28.63
N TRP A 383 -16.23 8.74 29.36
CA TRP A 383 -15.22 9.66 28.81
C TRP A 383 -14.15 8.95 27.96
N VAL A 384 -13.98 7.64 28.17
CA VAL A 384 -13.33 6.75 27.22
C VAL A 384 -14.44 6.03 26.46
N SER A 385 -14.74 6.47 25.23
CA SER A 385 -15.90 6.04 24.43
C SER A 385 -15.85 4.59 23.89
N ASN A 386 -15.25 3.64 24.63
CA ASN A 386 -15.01 2.26 24.20
C ASN A 386 -15.47 1.20 25.22
N GLU A 387 -16.20 1.61 26.25
CA GLU A 387 -16.72 0.70 27.27
C GLU A 387 -17.94 -0.06 26.77
N SER A 388 -17.71 -1.18 26.12
CA SER A 388 -18.56 -2.35 26.35
C SER A 388 -17.78 -3.27 27.27
N PRO A 389 -17.98 -3.19 28.60
CA PRO A 389 -17.43 -4.19 29.49
C PRO A 389 -17.89 -5.56 28.97
N THR A 390 -16.94 -6.39 28.55
CA THR A 390 -17.27 -7.81 28.36
C THR A 390 -17.80 -8.32 29.70
N THR A 391 -18.77 -9.22 29.67
CA THR A 391 -19.43 -9.77 30.87
C THR A 391 -18.47 -10.42 31.88
N GLU A 392 -17.18 -10.54 31.53
CA GLU A 392 -16.11 -11.12 32.35
C GLU A 392 -15.00 -10.14 32.73
N GLY A 393 -14.97 -8.89 32.21
CA GLY A 393 -13.95 -7.90 32.57
C GLY A 393 -12.50 -8.28 32.25
N SER A 394 -12.26 -9.35 31.47
CA SER A 394 -10.93 -9.92 31.26
C SER A 394 -10.20 -9.37 30.02
N THR A 395 -10.90 -8.56 29.21
CA THR A 395 -10.34 -7.96 27.98
C THR A 395 -10.43 -6.43 28.00
N VAL A 396 -9.29 -5.78 27.82
CA VAL A 396 -9.13 -4.31 27.71
C VAL A 396 -9.00 -3.94 26.24
N PHE A 397 -9.79 -2.95 25.80
CA PHE A 397 -9.81 -2.51 24.40
C PHE A 397 -9.13 -1.17 24.22
N VAL A 398 -8.19 -1.10 23.28
CA VAL A 398 -7.40 0.11 22.98
C VAL A 398 -7.32 0.36 21.48
N PRO A 399 -7.19 1.62 21.04
CA PRO A 399 -7.04 1.94 19.61
C PRO A 399 -5.78 1.31 19.03
N THR A 400 -5.79 1.05 17.72
CA THR A 400 -4.67 0.46 16.97
C THR A 400 -3.44 1.37 16.96
N VAL A 401 -3.65 2.68 16.92
CA VAL A 401 -2.61 3.71 16.90
C VAL A 401 -3.03 4.88 17.78
N VAL A 402 -2.09 5.43 18.55
CA VAL A 402 -2.26 6.69 19.29
C VAL A 402 -1.19 7.68 18.84
N ASP A 403 -1.64 8.82 18.35
CA ASP A 403 -0.83 9.90 17.80
C ASP A 403 -1.47 11.24 18.20
N ARG A 404 -1.72 11.40 19.51
CA ARG A 404 -2.46 12.54 20.09
C ARG A 404 -1.54 13.63 20.60
N TYR A 405 -0.34 13.25 21.01
CA TYR A 405 0.65 14.12 21.63
C TYR A 405 1.91 14.14 20.80
N GLY A 406 2.72 15.21 20.94
CA GLY A 406 3.96 15.36 20.16
C GLY A 406 5.10 14.45 20.60
N SER A 407 4.97 13.74 21.73
CA SER A 407 5.99 12.82 22.23
C SER A 407 5.48 11.38 22.36
N LYS A 408 6.38 10.42 22.08
CA LYS A 408 6.11 8.99 22.30
C LYS A 408 5.76 8.70 23.76
N ASP A 409 6.41 9.36 24.71
CA ASP A 409 6.18 9.12 26.14
C ASP A 409 4.75 9.54 26.56
N GLU A 410 4.24 10.64 26.01
CA GLU A 410 2.86 11.08 26.24
C GLU A 410 1.86 10.16 25.54
N ASN A 411 2.10 9.76 24.29
CA ASN A 411 1.26 8.80 23.58
C ASN A 411 1.24 7.42 24.29
N PHE A 412 2.37 6.96 24.82
CA PHE A 412 2.44 5.74 25.63
C PHE A 412 1.73 5.91 26.97
N SER A 413 1.82 7.10 27.57
CA SER A 413 1.12 7.41 28.81
C SER A 413 -0.40 7.43 28.64
N TRP A 414 -0.90 7.83 27.48
CA TRP A 414 -2.31 7.70 27.14
C TRP A 414 -2.77 6.24 27.14
N PHE A 415 -2.00 5.33 26.52
CA PHE A 415 -2.30 3.89 26.56
C PHE A 415 -2.35 3.35 27.99
N LYS A 416 -1.40 3.75 28.84
CA LYS A 416 -1.43 3.42 30.28
C LYS A 416 -2.71 3.91 30.93
N VAL A 417 -3.06 5.19 30.77
CA VAL A 417 -4.25 5.78 31.43
C VAL A 417 -5.52 5.04 31.06
N VAL A 418 -5.76 4.82 29.76
CA VAL A 418 -6.97 4.12 29.28
C VAL A 418 -7.00 2.67 29.74
N SER A 419 -5.86 2.00 29.75
CA SER A 419 -5.78 0.60 30.21
C SER A 419 -5.97 0.51 31.72
N THR A 420 -5.37 1.41 32.50
CA THR A 420 -5.56 1.50 33.95
C THR A 420 -7.02 1.77 34.31
N HIS A 421 -7.69 2.67 33.59
CA HIS A 421 -9.11 2.95 33.82
C HIS A 421 -9.98 1.70 33.62
N GLN A 422 -9.80 0.98 32.50
CA GLN A 422 -10.56 -0.26 32.26
C GLN A 422 -10.21 -1.38 33.27
N VAL A 423 -8.93 -1.53 33.63
CA VAL A 423 -8.49 -2.52 34.63
C VAL A 423 -9.00 -2.19 36.03
N ALA A 424 -9.18 -0.92 36.36
CA ALA A 424 -9.67 -0.47 37.65
C ALA A 424 -11.04 -1.05 38.00
N HIS A 425 -11.89 -1.34 37.00
CA HIS A 425 -13.18 -2.01 37.24
C HIS A 425 -13.00 -3.41 37.83
N LEU A 426 -12.00 -4.16 37.36
CA LEU A 426 -11.70 -5.48 37.90
C LEU A 426 -10.97 -5.36 39.24
N GLU A 427 -9.95 -4.51 39.30
CA GLU A 427 -9.08 -4.36 40.46
C GLU A 427 -9.81 -3.80 41.69
N PHE A 428 -10.70 -2.83 41.49
CA PHE A 428 -11.47 -2.17 42.55
C PHE A 428 -12.94 -2.62 42.59
N GLY A 429 -13.23 -3.80 42.05
CA GLY A 429 -14.44 -4.57 42.38
C GLY A 429 -15.76 -4.09 41.78
N SER A 430 -15.76 -3.39 40.64
CA SER A 430 -17.01 -3.00 39.96
C SER A 430 -17.90 -4.19 39.58
N PHE A 431 -17.29 -5.32 39.24
CA PHE A 431 -18.01 -6.56 38.87
C PHE A 431 -18.42 -7.41 40.08
N GLY A 432 -17.96 -7.06 41.29
CA GLY A 432 -18.24 -7.78 42.54
C GLY A 432 -19.46 -7.25 43.28
N PHE A 433 -20.41 -6.59 42.60
CA PHE A 433 -21.59 -6.02 43.24
C PHE A 433 -22.49 -7.11 43.83
N GLU A 434 -22.75 -6.97 45.13
CA GLU A 434 -23.71 -7.79 45.86
C GLU A 434 -24.91 -6.94 46.29
N PHE A 435 -26.13 -7.37 45.92
CA PHE A 435 -27.32 -6.55 46.13
C PHE A 435 -27.60 -6.31 47.62
N ASP A 436 -27.42 -7.35 48.42
CA ASP A 436 -27.71 -7.34 49.86
C ASP A 436 -26.54 -6.78 50.71
N HIS A 437 -25.36 -6.55 50.10
CA HIS A 437 -24.24 -5.94 50.80
C HIS A 437 -24.51 -4.45 51.09
N PRO A 438 -24.33 -3.98 52.35
CA PRO A 438 -24.66 -2.61 52.72
C PRO A 438 -23.69 -1.58 52.13
N SER A 439 -24.22 -0.42 51.73
CA SER A 439 -23.42 0.76 51.42
C SER A 439 -22.74 1.32 52.68
N ASN A 440 -21.49 1.76 52.53
CA ASN A 440 -20.70 2.39 53.59
C ASN A 440 -21.07 3.88 53.77
N LEU A 441 -21.42 4.55 52.68
CA LEU A 441 -21.60 5.99 52.63
C LEU A 441 -23.07 6.41 52.62
N PHE A 442 -23.99 5.54 52.23
CA PHE A 442 -25.40 5.86 52.09
C PHE A 442 -26.28 4.90 52.89
N GLN A 443 -27.46 5.38 53.27
CA GLN A 443 -28.50 4.51 53.78
C GLN A 443 -29.03 3.64 52.64
N ASN A 444 -29.13 2.33 52.85
CA ASN A 444 -29.60 1.41 51.82
C ASN A 444 -31.07 1.66 51.45
N LEU A 445 -31.32 2.13 50.22
CA LEU A 445 -32.66 2.34 49.68
C LEU A 445 -33.10 1.16 48.80
N ARG A 446 -32.16 0.40 48.22
CA ARG A 446 -32.40 -0.76 47.34
C ARG A 446 -33.52 -1.68 47.84
N ASN A 447 -33.38 -2.22 49.05
CA ASN A 447 -34.33 -3.18 49.63
C ASN A 447 -35.74 -2.59 49.81
N SER A 448 -35.82 -1.31 50.19
CA SER A 448 -37.10 -0.63 50.38
C SER A 448 -37.84 -0.37 49.06
N LEU A 449 -37.09 -0.12 47.98
CA LEU A 449 -37.63 0.09 46.64
C LEU A 449 -38.06 -1.24 46.02
N GLU A 450 -37.29 -2.30 46.22
CA GLU A 450 -37.66 -3.66 45.81
C GLU A 450 -38.98 -4.10 46.46
N GLN A 451 -39.09 -3.97 47.78
CA GLN A 451 -40.34 -4.31 48.50
C GLN A 451 -41.55 -3.53 47.97
N LYS A 452 -41.39 -2.23 47.69
CA LYS A 452 -42.45 -1.42 47.09
C LYS A 452 -42.83 -1.90 45.70
N LYS A 453 -41.85 -2.34 44.90
CA LYS A 453 -42.08 -2.82 43.54
C LYS A 453 -42.78 -4.18 43.54
N ILE A 454 -42.38 -5.10 44.43
CA ILE A 454 -43.04 -6.39 44.64
C ILE A 454 -44.49 -6.16 45.08
N ALA A 455 -44.73 -5.33 46.11
CA ALA A 455 -46.08 -5.02 46.57
C ALA A 455 -46.95 -4.34 45.51
N ALA A 456 -46.36 -3.55 44.61
CA ALA A 456 -47.07 -2.97 43.47
C ALA A 456 -47.42 -4.01 42.40
N ALA A 457 -46.50 -4.96 42.13
CA ALA A 457 -46.74 -6.07 41.21
C ALA A 457 -47.82 -7.03 41.72
N GLU A 458 -47.79 -7.36 43.02
CA GLU A 458 -48.81 -8.18 43.68
C GLU A 458 -50.21 -7.54 43.56
N LYS A 459 -50.33 -6.22 43.77
CA LYS A 459 -51.60 -5.49 43.59
C LYS A 459 -52.11 -5.52 42.15
N ILE A 460 -51.21 -5.48 41.17
CA ILE A 460 -51.58 -5.57 39.75
C ILE A 460 -52.02 -6.99 39.41
N ASP A 461 -51.36 -8.00 39.98
CA ASP A 461 -51.71 -9.41 39.78
C ASP A 461 -53.05 -9.76 40.46
N GLU A 462 -53.30 -9.24 41.67
CA GLU A 462 -54.60 -9.32 42.34
C GLU A 462 -55.70 -8.64 41.52
N ALA A 463 -55.46 -7.44 40.98
CA ALA A 463 -56.43 -6.76 40.11
C ALA A 463 -56.71 -7.55 38.81
N ARG A 464 -55.69 -8.17 38.20
CA ARG A 464 -55.85 -9.05 37.03
C ARG A 464 -56.61 -10.33 37.37
N LYS A 465 -56.37 -10.91 38.55
CA LYS A 465 -57.10 -12.07 39.06
C LYS A 465 -58.57 -11.73 39.34
N GLU A 466 -58.86 -10.53 39.85
CA GLU A 466 -60.23 -10.03 40.04
C GLU A 466 -60.95 -9.76 38.70
N GLU A 467 -60.27 -9.19 37.71
CA GLU A 467 -60.82 -9.02 36.35
C GLU A 467 -61.14 -10.38 35.69
N LYS A 468 -60.20 -11.34 35.73
CA LYS A 468 -60.42 -12.71 35.23
C LYS A 468 -61.58 -13.43 35.96
N ARG A 469 -61.76 -13.18 37.27
CA ARG A 469 -62.85 -13.74 38.09
C ARG A 469 -64.22 -13.11 37.78
N SER A 470 -64.26 -11.95 37.12
CA SER A 470 -65.50 -11.31 36.67
C SER A 470 -65.99 -11.78 35.29
N GLU A 471 -65.12 -12.42 34.50
CA GLU A 471 -65.36 -12.74 33.09
C GLU A 471 -65.62 -14.25 32.82
N TYR A 472 -65.27 -15.14 33.78
CA TYR A 472 -65.43 -16.60 33.66
C TYR A 472 -66.14 -17.21 34.88
N SER A 473 -66.82 -18.35 34.73
CA SER A 473 -67.48 -19.04 35.87
C SER A 473 -66.48 -19.78 36.76
N GLU A 474 -66.80 -20.02 38.04
CA GLU A 474 -65.89 -20.65 39.02
C GLU A 474 -65.25 -21.95 38.53
N ASN A 475 -65.95 -22.74 37.71
CA ASN A 475 -65.43 -24.01 37.15
C ASN A 475 -64.49 -23.81 35.93
N GLU A 476 -64.55 -22.68 35.23
CA GLU A 476 -63.64 -22.36 34.11
C GLU A 476 -62.35 -21.67 34.61
N LEU A 477 -62.39 -21.05 35.81
CA LEU A 477 -61.19 -20.50 36.46
C LEU A 477 -60.24 -21.61 36.95
N GLU A 478 -60.72 -22.77 37.38
CA GLU A 478 -59.85 -23.85 37.88
C GLU A 478 -58.96 -24.44 36.76
N ASP A 479 -59.47 -24.58 35.53
CA ASP A 479 -58.71 -25.09 34.38
C ASP A 479 -57.75 -24.02 33.76
N LEU A 480 -57.99 -22.72 33.99
CA LEU A 480 -57.15 -21.61 33.51
C LEU A 480 -56.07 -21.19 34.52
N ILE A 481 -56.30 -21.40 35.82
CA ILE A 481 -55.32 -21.10 36.89
C ILE A 481 -54.29 -22.24 37.00
N SER A 482 -54.65 -23.48 36.67
CA SER A 482 -53.74 -24.63 36.78
C SER A 482 -52.51 -24.56 35.86
N ASP A 483 -52.55 -23.79 34.77
CA ASP A 483 -51.42 -23.59 33.86
C ASP A 483 -50.54 -22.36 34.23
N ASP A 484 -51.02 -21.43 35.07
CA ASP A 484 -50.27 -20.21 35.48
C ASP A 484 -49.55 -20.40 36.84
N ASP A 485 -49.96 -21.39 37.65
CA ASP A 485 -49.46 -21.60 39.03
C ASP A 485 -48.07 -22.28 39.12
N GLU A 486 -47.46 -22.67 37.98
CA GLU A 486 -46.06 -23.13 37.93
C GLU A 486 -45.04 -21.99 37.71
N SER A 487 -45.48 -20.73 37.58
CA SER A 487 -44.60 -19.55 37.47
C SER A 487 -44.60 -18.68 38.72
N GLY A 488 -44.62 -19.34 39.89
CA GLY A 488 -44.40 -18.72 41.19
C GLY A 488 -43.24 -17.71 41.15
N ILE A 489 -43.45 -16.59 41.83
CA ILE A 489 -42.70 -15.33 41.85
C ILE A 489 -41.27 -15.53 42.38
N GLU A 490 -40.46 -16.31 41.67
CA GLU A 490 -39.01 -16.31 41.71
C GLU A 490 -38.56 -16.04 40.27
N ARG A 491 -38.57 -14.76 39.88
CA ARG A 491 -37.64 -14.35 38.82
C ARG A 491 -36.25 -14.68 39.34
N ALA A 492 -35.71 -15.82 38.92
CA ALA A 492 -34.32 -16.17 39.15
C ALA A 492 -33.47 -15.08 38.50
N TRP A 493 -33.09 -14.08 39.29
CA TRP A 493 -32.20 -13.01 38.86
C TRP A 493 -30.92 -13.66 38.36
N LEU A 494 -30.54 -13.42 37.10
CA LEU A 494 -29.33 -14.01 36.53
C LEU A 494 -28.08 -13.42 37.20
N THR A 495 -28.14 -12.17 37.67
CA THR A 495 -27.12 -11.50 38.49
C THR A 495 -27.74 -10.44 39.42
N ASP A 496 -27.03 -10.10 40.50
CA ASP A 496 -27.43 -9.02 41.43
C ASP A 496 -27.46 -7.64 40.76
N MET A 497 -26.61 -7.39 39.77
CA MET A 497 -26.66 -6.15 38.98
C MET A 497 -27.95 -6.03 38.16
N GLN A 498 -28.47 -7.14 37.61
CA GLN A 498 -29.77 -7.13 36.95
C GLN A 498 -30.90 -6.85 37.95
N ARG A 499 -30.85 -7.48 39.14
CA ARG A 499 -31.78 -7.20 40.25
C ARG A 499 -31.78 -5.71 40.62
N PHE A 500 -30.61 -5.07 40.62
CA PHE A 500 -30.47 -3.63 40.84
C PHE A 500 -31.07 -2.78 39.72
N PHE A 501 -30.72 -3.03 38.44
CA PHE A 501 -31.24 -2.23 37.33
C PHE A 501 -32.75 -2.41 37.12
N ASP A 502 -33.33 -3.48 37.64
CA ASP A 502 -34.78 -3.65 37.69
C ASP A 502 -35.47 -2.70 38.65
N LEU A 503 -34.78 -2.00 39.54
CA LEU A 503 -35.42 -0.98 40.38
C LEU A 503 -35.84 0.28 39.60
N PHE A 504 -35.37 0.44 38.37
CA PHE A 504 -35.56 1.64 37.56
C PHE A 504 -36.61 1.45 36.46
N GLU A 505 -37.35 2.52 36.16
CA GLU A 505 -38.28 2.55 35.02
C GLU A 505 -37.52 2.73 33.69
N ASP A 506 -36.61 3.70 33.67
CA ASP A 506 -35.70 3.97 32.55
C ASP A 506 -34.33 3.33 32.83
N ARG A 507 -34.19 2.06 32.42
CA ARG A 507 -32.94 1.31 32.59
C ARG A 507 -31.75 1.95 31.87
N LYS A 508 -31.97 2.64 30.76
CA LYS A 508 -30.88 3.29 30.01
C LYS A 508 -30.32 4.45 30.81
N LEU A 509 -31.18 5.34 31.28
CA LEU A 509 -30.78 6.46 32.13
C LEU A 509 -30.09 5.98 33.42
N ALA A 510 -30.59 4.91 34.03
CA ALA A 510 -29.99 4.34 35.23
C ALA A 510 -28.58 3.79 34.97
N LEU A 511 -28.38 3.11 33.84
CA LEU A 511 -27.06 2.63 33.41
C LEU A 511 -26.11 3.79 33.17
N ASP A 512 -26.54 4.82 32.45
CA ASP A 512 -25.72 6.00 32.15
C ASP A 512 -25.28 6.71 33.44
N ILE A 513 -26.19 6.86 34.40
CA ILE A 513 -25.90 7.44 35.71
C ILE A 513 -24.92 6.55 36.49
N PHE A 514 -25.16 5.24 36.50
CA PHE A 514 -24.32 4.30 37.23
C PHE A 514 -22.88 4.30 36.69
N THR A 515 -22.70 4.21 35.38
CA THR A 515 -21.39 4.26 34.72
C THR A 515 -20.64 5.53 35.14
N VAL A 516 -21.26 6.71 35.02
CA VAL A 516 -20.57 7.98 35.33
C VAL A 516 -20.18 8.09 36.82
N VAL A 517 -21.01 7.59 37.73
CA VAL A 517 -20.70 7.59 39.16
C VAL A 517 -19.59 6.57 39.47
N GLU A 518 -19.62 5.42 38.82
CA GLU A 518 -18.64 4.36 39.00
C GLU A 518 -17.26 4.77 38.48
N ASP A 519 -17.20 5.34 37.27
CA ASP A 519 -15.99 5.90 36.69
C ASP A 519 -15.39 6.94 37.62
N GLY A 520 -16.22 7.82 38.19
CA GLY A 520 -15.78 8.82 39.17
C GLY A 520 -15.14 8.19 40.41
N ARG A 521 -15.75 7.13 40.96
CA ARG A 521 -15.22 6.38 42.09
C ARG A 521 -13.86 5.76 41.74
N LEU A 522 -13.77 5.09 40.59
CA LEU A 522 -12.55 4.44 40.11
C LEU A 522 -11.44 5.44 39.84
N ASP A 523 -11.74 6.56 39.18
CA ASP A 523 -10.78 7.62 38.90
C ASP A 523 -10.19 8.19 40.19
N ALA A 524 -11.05 8.43 41.20
CA ALA A 524 -10.60 8.90 42.51
C ALA A 524 -9.69 7.87 43.19
N ARG A 525 -10.05 6.58 43.12
CA ARG A 525 -9.27 5.47 43.69
C ARG A 525 -7.93 5.29 42.98
N VAL A 526 -7.90 5.26 41.65
CA VAL A 526 -6.68 5.16 40.83
C VAL A 526 -5.71 6.30 41.15
N LYS A 527 -6.20 7.54 41.21
CA LYS A 527 -5.35 8.71 41.52
C LYS A 527 -4.82 8.71 42.96
N PHE A 528 -5.44 7.95 43.86
CA PHE A 528 -4.99 7.78 45.24
C PHE A 528 -3.96 6.64 45.36
N GLU A 529 -4.29 5.44 44.86
CA GLU A 529 -3.45 4.23 44.95
C GLU A 529 -2.23 4.29 44.01
N TYR A 530 -2.37 4.97 42.86
CA TYR A 530 -1.34 5.07 41.83
C TYR A 530 -0.85 6.51 41.59
N PRO A 531 -0.09 7.11 42.52
CA PRO A 531 0.45 8.48 42.34
C PRO A 531 1.30 8.65 41.08
N GLY A 532 1.97 7.59 40.61
CA GLY A 532 2.86 7.63 39.45
C GLY A 532 2.15 7.88 38.12
N ILE A 533 0.87 7.53 37.97
CA ILE A 533 0.10 7.80 36.74
C ILE A 533 -0.71 9.08 36.83
N LYS A 534 -0.84 9.67 38.03
CA LYS A 534 -1.76 10.78 38.31
C LYS A 534 -1.62 11.98 37.36
N SER A 535 -0.40 12.39 37.04
CA SER A 535 -0.16 13.53 36.13
C SER A 535 -0.70 13.25 34.72
N SER A 536 -0.33 12.10 34.16
CA SER A 536 -0.82 11.65 32.86
C SER A 536 -2.33 11.43 32.88
N TYR A 537 -2.88 10.90 33.99
CA TYR A 537 -4.32 10.69 34.16
C TYR A 537 -5.10 12.02 34.08
N VAL A 538 -4.60 13.05 34.78
CA VAL A 538 -5.21 14.39 34.77
C VAL A 538 -5.08 15.06 33.40
N GLN A 539 -3.92 14.94 32.75
CA GLN A 539 -3.71 15.45 31.39
C GLN A 539 -4.71 14.83 30.42
N VAL A 540 -4.73 13.49 30.39
CA VAL A 540 -5.62 12.72 29.54
C VAL A 540 -7.06 13.15 29.83
N GLN A 541 -7.54 13.16 31.09
CA GLN A 541 -8.87 13.66 31.50
C GLN A 541 -9.22 15.06 30.97
N SER A 542 -8.27 16.01 31.10
CA SER A 542 -8.43 17.38 30.62
C SER A 542 -8.60 17.46 29.11
N ASP A 543 -7.86 16.65 28.35
CA ASP A 543 -7.89 16.73 26.89
C ASP A 543 -9.22 16.29 26.31
N SER A 544 -9.83 15.26 26.89
CA SER A 544 -11.09 14.74 26.35
C SER A 544 -12.34 15.44 26.91
N TYR A 545 -12.15 16.47 27.75
CA TYR A 545 -13.13 17.56 27.93
C TYR A 545 -13.25 18.43 26.66
N SER A 546 -12.14 18.73 25.98
CA SER A 546 -12.11 19.65 24.83
C SER A 546 -12.92 19.16 23.63
N ASN A 547 -13.18 17.85 23.54
CA ASN A 547 -13.92 17.21 22.46
C ASN A 547 -15.39 16.90 22.83
N ARG A 548 -15.89 17.36 23.98
CA ARG A 548 -17.26 17.11 24.44
C ARG A 548 -18.26 18.05 23.74
N PRO A 549 -19.52 17.63 23.54
CA PRO A 549 -20.57 18.50 23.03
C PRO A 549 -20.81 19.71 23.94
N ASP A 550 -21.23 20.84 23.37
CA ASP A 550 -21.64 21.99 24.18
C ASP A 550 -22.92 21.64 24.95
N ILE A 551 -22.87 21.72 26.28
CA ILE A 551 -23.99 21.39 27.17
C ILE A 551 -25.23 22.23 26.87
N LYS A 552 -25.07 23.41 26.25
CA LYS A 552 -26.16 24.30 25.87
C LYS A 552 -26.98 23.80 24.68
N GLU A 553 -26.39 22.92 23.87
CA GLU A 553 -27.05 22.34 22.70
C GLU A 553 -27.88 21.09 23.06
N LEU A 554 -27.76 20.60 24.29
CA LEU A 554 -28.42 19.39 24.75
C LEU A 554 -29.79 19.66 25.41
N PRO A 555 -30.78 18.78 25.22
CA PRO A 555 -32.00 18.74 26.02
C PRO A 555 -31.72 18.63 27.53
N ALA A 556 -32.65 19.07 28.37
CA ALA A 556 -32.40 19.22 29.81
C ALA A 556 -31.93 17.94 30.51
N ARG A 557 -32.46 16.76 30.16
CA ARG A 557 -32.02 15.50 30.78
C ARG A 557 -30.61 15.11 30.32
N GLU A 558 -30.35 15.24 29.03
CA GLU A 558 -29.04 14.95 28.43
C GLU A 558 -27.96 15.92 28.93
N ALA A 559 -28.29 17.21 29.07
CA ALA A 559 -27.44 18.21 29.68
C ALA A 559 -27.09 17.86 31.14
N MET A 560 -28.01 17.27 31.89
CA MET A 560 -27.74 16.85 33.28
C MET A 560 -26.84 15.61 33.35
N VAL A 561 -26.95 14.68 32.41
CA VAL A 561 -26.00 13.55 32.28
C VAL A 561 -24.62 14.05 31.84
N GLU A 562 -24.57 14.97 30.86
CA GLU A 562 -23.32 15.65 30.45
C GLU A 562 -22.66 16.39 31.61
N PHE A 563 -23.45 17.09 32.42
CA PHE A 563 -22.97 17.74 33.65
C PHE A 563 -22.31 16.74 34.61
N MET A 564 -22.88 15.55 34.79
CA MET A 564 -22.27 14.51 35.61
C MET A 564 -20.93 14.02 35.05
N VAL A 565 -20.84 13.82 33.74
CA VAL A 565 -19.56 13.43 33.13
C VAL A 565 -18.51 14.52 33.30
N ARG A 566 -18.89 15.80 33.15
CA ARG A 566 -17.96 16.91 33.42
C ARG A 566 -17.52 16.95 34.90
N LEU A 567 -18.39 16.57 35.82
CA LEU A 567 -18.04 16.43 37.24
C LEU A 567 -17.07 15.27 37.49
N SER A 568 -17.23 14.12 36.82
CA SER A 568 -16.30 12.98 36.98
C SER A 568 -14.89 13.30 36.48
N LEU A 569 -14.76 14.21 35.51
CA LEU A 569 -13.47 14.79 35.07
C LEU A 569 -12.82 15.75 36.06
N GLN A 570 -13.38 15.91 37.26
CA GLN A 570 -12.84 16.70 38.38
C GLN A 570 -12.56 18.19 38.07
N GLN A 571 -13.23 18.75 37.07
CA GLN A 571 -13.24 20.19 36.84
C GLN A 571 -14.27 20.88 37.76
N TYR A 572 -14.06 20.87 39.08
CA TYR A 572 -15.06 21.40 40.04
C TYR A 572 -15.31 22.92 39.93
N GLU A 573 -14.44 23.65 39.23
CA GLU A 573 -14.58 25.08 38.97
C GLU A 573 -15.08 25.31 37.53
N GLY A 574 -16.23 25.97 37.39
CA GLY A 574 -16.72 26.43 36.08
C GLY A 574 -17.62 25.46 35.31
N VAL A 575 -18.06 24.33 35.89
CA VAL A 575 -19.01 23.42 35.20
C VAL A 575 -20.34 24.13 34.95
N ALA A 576 -20.65 24.37 33.68
CA ALA A 576 -21.93 24.91 33.27
C ALA A 576 -23.05 23.90 33.56
N ALA A 577 -24.18 24.38 34.08
CA ALA A 577 -25.40 23.60 34.28
C ALA A 577 -26.61 24.44 33.86
N PRO A 578 -27.73 23.82 33.44
CA PRO A 578 -28.95 24.56 33.10
C PRO A 578 -29.44 25.40 34.28
N VAL A 579 -29.58 26.72 34.09
CA VAL A 579 -29.92 27.67 35.17
C VAL A 579 -31.21 27.27 35.89
N LYS A 580 -32.21 26.79 35.13
CA LYS A 580 -33.50 26.30 35.62
C LYS A 580 -33.39 25.15 36.63
N TYR A 581 -32.35 24.32 36.52
CA TYR A 581 -32.14 23.12 37.32
C TYR A 581 -30.87 23.20 38.19
N SER A 582 -30.47 24.41 38.58
CA SER A 582 -29.21 24.64 39.30
C SER A 582 -29.21 24.07 40.73
N GLU A 583 -30.37 23.97 41.40
CA GLU A 583 -30.49 23.33 42.71
C GLU A 583 -30.33 21.80 42.59
N GLU A 584 -30.98 21.20 41.58
CA GLU A 584 -30.86 19.78 41.25
C GLU A 584 -29.41 19.42 40.90
N ALA A 585 -28.74 20.24 40.08
CA ALA A 585 -27.32 20.09 39.75
C ALA A 585 -26.42 20.13 41.00
N ARG A 586 -26.67 21.06 41.93
CA ARG A 586 -25.92 21.10 43.20
C ARG A 586 -26.15 19.86 44.06
N ARG A 587 -27.37 19.34 44.11
CA ARG A 587 -27.68 18.09 44.84
C ARG A 587 -26.98 16.90 44.21
N ILE A 588 -27.01 16.77 42.87
CA ILE A 588 -26.31 15.71 42.14
C ILE A 588 -24.80 15.78 42.40
N ALA A 589 -24.20 16.97 42.29
CA ALA A 589 -22.78 17.16 42.57
C ALA A 589 -22.42 16.77 44.02
N SER A 590 -23.28 17.12 44.99
CA SER A 590 -23.08 16.74 46.39
C SER A 590 -23.17 15.24 46.61
N ILE A 591 -24.03 14.52 45.88
CA ILE A 591 -24.14 13.06 45.98
C ILE A 591 -22.92 12.41 45.34
N ALA A 592 -22.58 12.79 44.11
CA ALA A 592 -21.45 12.26 43.36
C ALA A 592 -20.13 12.44 44.12
N ARG A 593 -19.88 13.61 44.73
CA ARG A 593 -18.65 13.85 45.51
C ARG A 593 -18.47 12.90 46.69
N ARG A 594 -19.53 12.32 47.25
CA ARG A 594 -19.40 11.42 48.41
C ARG A 594 -18.73 10.12 48.04
N VAL A 595 -18.88 9.64 46.81
CA VAL A 595 -18.23 8.40 46.34
C VAL A 595 -16.80 8.62 45.86
N LEU A 596 -16.31 9.87 45.83
CA LEU A 596 -14.95 10.21 45.39
C LEU A 596 -13.94 10.11 46.54
N VAL A 597 -14.08 9.06 47.34
CA VAL A 597 -13.21 8.74 48.47
C VAL A 597 -12.64 7.34 48.29
N PRO A 598 -11.42 7.05 48.78
CA PRO A 598 -10.79 5.76 48.55
C PRO A 598 -11.60 4.57 49.09
N GLU A 599 -12.37 4.74 50.17
CA GLU A 599 -13.11 3.67 50.84
C GLU A 599 -14.47 3.36 50.20
N ALA A 600 -14.86 4.10 49.16
CA ALA A 600 -16.12 3.89 48.47
C ALA A 600 -16.15 2.57 47.70
N THR A 601 -17.25 1.83 47.82
CA THR A 601 -17.48 0.56 47.13
C THR A 601 -18.49 0.68 45.99
N VAL A 602 -18.66 -0.37 45.19
CA VAL A 602 -19.67 -0.40 44.12
C VAL A 602 -21.11 -0.32 44.69
N GLU A 603 -21.32 -0.76 45.93
CA GLU A 603 -22.60 -0.57 46.64
C GLU A 603 -22.87 0.91 46.91
N ASP A 604 -21.84 1.70 47.24
CA ASP A 604 -21.97 3.16 47.38
C ASP A 604 -22.33 3.83 46.06
N THR A 605 -21.71 3.39 44.96
CA THR A 605 -22.07 3.81 43.59
C THR A 605 -23.54 3.50 43.30
N SER A 606 -24.02 2.29 43.63
CA SER A 606 -25.41 1.89 43.40
C SER A 606 -26.40 2.79 44.15
N GLU A 607 -26.10 3.13 45.40
CA GLU A 607 -26.94 3.97 46.25
C GLU A 607 -26.90 5.45 45.86
N ALA A 608 -25.74 5.94 45.41
CA ALA A 608 -25.61 7.26 44.80
C ALA A 608 -26.42 7.35 43.51
N SER A 609 -26.35 6.31 42.67
CA SER A 609 -27.04 6.24 41.38
C SER A 609 -28.56 6.28 41.54
N LEU A 610 -29.12 5.56 42.52
CA LEU A 610 -30.55 5.62 42.86
C LEU A 610 -31.01 7.04 43.18
N ARG A 611 -30.22 7.78 43.98
CA ARG A 611 -30.56 9.15 44.40
C ARG A 611 -30.44 10.14 43.25
N ILE A 612 -29.42 9.98 42.41
CA ILE A 612 -29.21 10.83 41.23
C ILE A 612 -30.32 10.56 40.19
N TYR A 613 -30.66 9.30 39.95
CA TYR A 613 -31.76 8.92 39.07
C TYR A 613 -33.09 9.52 39.51
N ALA A 614 -33.41 9.49 40.81
CA ALA A 614 -34.63 10.10 41.34
C ALA A 614 -34.72 11.62 41.07
N ILE A 615 -33.58 12.30 40.98
CA ILE A 615 -33.52 13.73 40.63
C ILE A 615 -33.68 13.91 39.10
N ILE A 616 -32.91 13.18 38.30
CA ILE A 616 -32.87 13.37 36.84
C ILE A 616 -34.14 12.88 36.15
N SER A 617 -34.73 11.77 36.60
CA SER A 617 -35.98 11.24 36.04
C SER A 617 -37.17 12.19 36.21
N ALA A 618 -37.17 13.02 37.26
CA ALA A 618 -38.18 14.05 37.50
C ALA A 618 -38.04 15.28 36.57
N ILE A 619 -36.92 15.41 35.85
CA ILE A 619 -36.68 16.51 34.91
C ILE A 619 -37.28 16.14 33.53
N PRO A 620 -38.17 16.99 32.97
CA PRO A 620 -38.66 16.81 31.61
C PRO A 620 -37.52 17.02 30.61
N ASN A 621 -37.41 16.16 29.59
CA ASN A 621 -36.37 16.27 28.56
C ASN A 621 -36.71 17.32 27.50
N GLU A 622 -36.83 18.59 27.92
CA GLU A 622 -37.17 19.73 27.07
C GLU A 622 -35.93 20.49 26.60
N GLY A 623 -36.03 21.20 25.48
CA GLY A 623 -34.99 22.10 25.01
C GLY A 623 -34.81 23.28 25.99
N ILE A 624 -33.56 23.55 26.38
CA ILE A 624 -33.25 24.64 27.30
C ILE A 624 -33.08 25.93 26.46
N PRO A 625 -33.78 27.04 26.79
CA PRO A 625 -33.54 28.32 26.13
C PRO A 625 -32.09 28.78 26.35
N PRO A 626 -31.45 29.40 25.34
CA PRO A 626 -30.02 29.74 25.36
C PRO A 626 -29.61 30.68 26.50
#